data_AF-A0A3R9FC24-F1
#
_entry.id   AF-A0A3R9FC24-F1
#
_cell.length_a   1.000
_cell.length_b   1.000
_cell.length_c   1.000
_cell.angle_alpha   90.00
_cell.angle_beta   90.00
_cell.angle_gamma   90.00
#
_symmetry.space_group_name_H-M   'P 1'
#
loop_
_entity.id
_entity.type
_entity.pdbx_description
1 polymer ?
#
loop_
_entity_poly.entity_id
_entity_poly.type
_entity_poly.pdbx_seq_one_letter_code
_entity_poly.pdbx_strand_id
1 'polypeptide(L)'
;GFTMNLRNYIATYCTDSKKKPTGVIVHSAEIGEQLPELPDRFFYMAEWSDVPSRRIWKSEPYQSVLIHENGQLIIHEHLRKANFRIHLLELEEKYETSSRAGHFVLSIPEAFEFAYNAHRDTARRCSRTPYISHPMDVASILLKNSAPDIVVIAGLLHSIKKESKIDMVEVENKFGETVVNFVRAVSELDQTDDPSLLSVDENMWKERNEACLKALDGVGRDVKLLFCAGKLASIRDMRDEEKFHGNITWNHFVVGKESYKWYYNRLLQSFESPPHSIIDSPMYKQLKECVNQFFSDA
;
A
#
# COMPACT_ATOMS: atom_id res chain seq x y z
N GLY A 1 -12.78 9.40 29.21
CA GLY A 1 -12.67 7.98 29.59
C GLY A 1 -11.78 7.31 28.58
N PHE A 2 -10.93 6.37 28.98
CA PHE A 2 -10.08 5.62 28.05
C PHE A 2 -10.97 4.80 27.11
N THR A 3 -10.99 5.15 25.84
CA THR A 3 -11.68 4.39 24.79
C THR A 3 -10.80 3.19 24.40
N MET A 4 -11.35 1.99 24.50
CA MET A 4 -10.60 0.75 24.30
C MET A 4 -10.32 0.55 22.80
N ASN A 5 -9.06 0.60 22.39
CA ASN A 5 -8.68 0.37 20.99
C ASN A 5 -8.65 -1.14 20.64
N LEU A 6 -8.66 -1.46 19.35
CA LEU A 6 -8.68 -2.84 18.85
C LEU A 6 -7.49 -3.69 19.35
N ARG A 7 -6.30 -3.09 19.53
CA ARG A 7 -5.11 -3.82 20.02
C ARG A 7 -5.27 -4.25 21.47
N ASN A 8 -5.72 -3.35 22.31
CA ASN A 8 -6.03 -3.66 23.71
C ASN A 8 -7.16 -4.70 23.79
N TYR A 9 -8.15 -4.61 22.89
CA TYR A 9 -9.23 -5.61 22.81
C TYR A 9 -8.75 -7.00 22.44
N ILE A 10 -7.92 -7.13 21.40
CA ILE A 10 -7.31 -8.40 21.02
C ILE A 10 -6.45 -8.94 22.16
N ALA A 11 -5.57 -8.11 22.75
CA ALA A 11 -4.66 -8.53 23.81
C ALA A 11 -5.39 -8.96 25.10
N THR A 12 -6.54 -8.36 25.38
CA THR A 12 -7.33 -8.67 26.58
C THR A 12 -8.16 -9.94 26.42
N TYR A 13 -8.78 -10.12 25.25
CA TYR A 13 -9.82 -11.15 25.08
C TYR A 13 -9.44 -12.31 24.17
N CYS A 14 -8.44 -12.18 23.29
CA CYS A 14 -8.05 -13.27 22.39
C CYS A 14 -6.91 -14.11 22.98
N THR A 15 -7.01 -15.44 22.86
CA THR A 15 -6.03 -16.40 23.40
C THR A 15 -5.18 -17.07 22.33
N ASP A 16 -5.63 -17.05 21.07
CA ASP A 16 -4.90 -17.58 19.91
C ASP A 16 -4.85 -16.56 18.77
N SER A 17 -3.81 -16.65 17.94
CA SER A 17 -3.60 -15.77 16.78
C SER A 17 -2.90 -16.51 15.66
N LYS A 18 -3.58 -16.67 14.51
CA LYS A 18 -3.08 -17.39 13.34
C LYS A 18 -3.03 -16.50 12.12
N LYS A 19 -1.84 -16.31 11.56
CA LYS A 19 -1.65 -15.62 10.28
C LYS A 19 -1.99 -16.55 9.12
N LYS A 20 -2.97 -16.18 8.30
CA LYS A 20 -3.32 -16.86 7.06
C LYS A 20 -2.40 -16.42 5.91
N PRO A 21 -2.21 -17.24 4.87
CA PRO A 21 -1.42 -16.87 3.69
C PRO A 21 -1.91 -15.60 2.99
N THR A 22 -3.21 -15.31 3.08
CA THR A 22 -3.86 -14.09 2.57
C THR A 22 -3.43 -12.80 3.28
N GLY A 23 -2.63 -12.90 4.35
CA GLY A 23 -2.25 -11.76 5.18
C GLY A 23 -3.30 -11.37 6.22
N VAL A 24 -4.41 -12.10 6.33
CA VAL A 24 -5.36 -11.95 7.43
C VAL A 24 -4.82 -12.68 8.67
N ILE A 25 -4.77 -12.01 9.81
CA ILE A 25 -4.61 -12.66 11.11
C ILE A 25 -5.99 -12.96 11.67
N VAL A 26 -6.19 -14.20 12.09
CA VAL A 26 -7.39 -14.63 12.79
C VAL A 26 -7.02 -14.73 14.26
N HIS A 27 -7.57 -13.84 15.08
CA HIS A 27 -7.50 -13.93 16.53
C HIS A 27 -8.74 -14.65 17.04
N SER A 28 -8.60 -15.50 18.06
CA SER A 28 -9.75 -16.22 18.61
C SER A 28 -9.65 -16.45 20.11
N ALA A 29 -10.81 -16.60 20.75
CA ALA A 29 -10.96 -17.04 22.13
C ALA A 29 -12.36 -17.60 22.41
N GLU A 30 -12.48 -18.32 23.52
CA GLU A 30 -13.76 -18.66 24.13
C GLU A 30 -14.07 -17.62 25.21
N ILE A 31 -15.18 -16.89 25.07
CA ILE A 31 -15.57 -15.78 25.95
C ILE A 31 -16.99 -15.93 26.51
N GLY A 32 -17.73 -16.99 26.13
CA GLY A 32 -19.11 -17.22 26.57
C GLY A 32 -20.15 -16.37 25.84
N GLU A 33 -21.41 -16.46 26.24
CA GLU A 33 -22.55 -15.81 25.53
C GLU A 33 -22.56 -14.28 25.62
N GLN A 34 -21.84 -13.70 26.57
CA GLN A 34 -21.78 -12.26 26.75
C GLN A 34 -20.51 -11.70 26.12
N LEU A 35 -20.68 -10.92 25.05
CA LEU A 35 -19.57 -10.22 24.41
C LEU A 35 -19.13 -9.01 25.27
N PRO A 36 -17.83 -8.80 25.50
CA PRO A 36 -17.32 -7.58 26.10
C PRO A 36 -17.65 -6.32 25.29
N GLU A 37 -17.51 -5.15 25.92
CA GLU A 37 -17.75 -3.86 25.27
C GLU A 37 -16.83 -3.67 24.05
N LEU A 38 -17.42 -3.37 22.90
CA LEU A 38 -16.71 -3.23 21.65
C LEU A 38 -15.97 -1.89 21.55
N PRO A 39 -14.83 -1.84 20.84
CA PRO A 39 -14.19 -0.58 20.49
C PRO A 39 -15.13 0.36 19.71
N ASP A 40 -15.01 1.68 19.90
CA ASP A 40 -15.85 2.75 19.34
C ASP A 40 -16.07 2.73 17.82
N ARG A 41 -15.33 1.90 17.07
CA ARG A 41 -15.31 1.87 15.61
C ARG A 41 -15.91 0.61 15.00
N PHE A 42 -16.59 -0.23 15.78
CA PHE A 42 -17.31 -1.40 15.28
C PHE A 42 -18.80 -1.11 15.13
N PHE A 43 -19.35 -1.43 13.95
CA PHE A 43 -20.78 -1.34 13.66
C PHE A 43 -21.39 -2.74 13.56
N TYR A 44 -22.59 -2.93 14.12
CA TYR A 44 -23.29 -4.23 14.13
C TYR A 44 -23.93 -4.54 12.79
N MET A 45 -23.74 -5.76 12.29
CA MET A 45 -24.14 -6.20 10.95
C MET A 45 -24.97 -7.49 10.98
N ALA A 46 -26.03 -7.53 11.79
CA ALA A 46 -26.91 -8.72 11.88
C ALA A 46 -27.39 -9.24 10.51
N GLU A 47 -27.66 -8.33 9.56
CA GLU A 47 -28.13 -8.66 8.22
C GLU A 47 -27.17 -9.53 7.41
N TRP A 48 -25.90 -9.65 7.83
CA TRP A 48 -24.88 -10.44 7.15
C TRP A 48 -24.79 -11.89 7.65
N SER A 49 -25.63 -12.26 8.63
CA SER A 49 -25.67 -13.60 9.19
C SER A 49 -27.07 -14.20 9.11
N ASP A 50 -27.19 -15.32 8.41
CA ASP A 50 -28.42 -16.13 8.40
C ASP A 50 -28.64 -16.92 9.72
N VAL A 51 -27.69 -16.83 10.66
CA VAL A 51 -27.68 -17.55 11.93
C VAL A 51 -27.99 -16.58 13.08
N PRO A 52 -29.13 -16.73 13.80
CA PRO A 52 -29.53 -15.81 14.88
C PRO A 52 -28.55 -15.70 16.05
N SER A 53 -27.79 -16.78 16.34
CA SER A 53 -26.78 -16.79 17.41
C SER A 53 -25.43 -16.21 16.99
N ARG A 54 -25.22 -15.96 15.69
CA ARG A 54 -23.98 -15.38 15.17
C ARG A 54 -24.17 -13.88 15.01
N ARG A 55 -23.32 -13.14 15.71
CA ARG A 55 -23.25 -11.68 15.64
C ARG A 55 -21.97 -11.28 14.93
N ILE A 56 -22.10 -10.36 13.97
CA ILE A 56 -20.98 -9.89 13.15
C ILE A 56 -20.87 -8.38 13.31
N TRP A 57 -19.66 -7.89 13.52
CA TRP A 57 -19.34 -6.47 13.51
C TRP A 57 -18.21 -6.20 12.55
N LYS A 58 -18.28 -5.07 11.88
CA LYS A 58 -17.23 -4.59 10.98
C LYS A 58 -16.65 -3.30 11.50
N SER A 59 -15.33 -3.22 11.48
CA SER A 59 -14.63 -1.98 11.75
C SER A 59 -14.44 -1.15 10.49
N GLU A 60 -14.70 0.14 10.59
CA GLU A 60 -14.26 1.14 9.62
C GLU A 60 -13.21 2.05 10.27
N PRO A 61 -12.18 2.51 9.54
CA PRO A 61 -11.80 2.17 8.15
C PRO A 61 -10.98 0.86 8.01
N TYR A 62 -10.69 0.18 9.13
CA TYR A 62 -9.68 -0.89 9.22
C TYR A 62 -10.12 -2.26 8.68
N GLN A 63 -11.38 -2.37 8.23
CA GLN A 63 -12.00 -3.59 7.68
C GLN A 63 -11.57 -4.84 8.44
N SER A 64 -11.78 -4.83 9.75
CA SER A 64 -11.70 -6.03 10.58
C SER A 64 -13.11 -6.54 10.81
N VAL A 65 -13.27 -7.86 10.80
CA VAL A 65 -14.56 -8.49 11.09
C VAL A 65 -14.45 -9.21 12.41
N LEU A 66 -15.26 -8.79 13.38
CA LEU A 66 -15.43 -9.48 14.64
C LEU A 66 -16.68 -10.35 14.55
N ILE A 67 -16.55 -11.60 14.89
CA ILE A 67 -17.64 -12.59 14.91
C ILE A 67 -17.73 -13.13 16.32
N HIS A 68 -18.95 -13.16 16.85
CA HIS A 68 -19.27 -13.85 18.09
C HIS A 68 -20.37 -14.87 17.81
N GLU A 69 -20.06 -16.14 18.01
CA GLU A 69 -20.96 -17.25 17.75
C GLU A 69 -20.75 -18.35 18.77
N ASN A 70 -21.82 -18.81 19.42
CA ASN A 70 -21.81 -19.94 20.36
C ASN A 70 -20.70 -19.84 21.43
N GLY A 71 -20.47 -18.64 21.96
CA GLY A 71 -19.45 -18.38 22.98
C GLY A 71 -18.03 -18.17 22.46
N GLN A 72 -17.81 -18.28 21.15
CA GLN A 72 -16.52 -18.08 20.50
C GLN A 72 -16.41 -16.66 19.94
N LEU A 73 -15.31 -15.98 20.26
CA LEU A 73 -14.88 -14.73 19.64
C LEU A 73 -13.87 -15.03 18.54
N ILE A 74 -14.10 -14.47 17.35
CA ILE A 74 -13.17 -14.54 16.23
C ILE A 74 -12.99 -13.13 15.65
N ILE A 75 -11.75 -12.68 15.49
CA ILE A 75 -11.43 -11.39 14.88
C ILE A 75 -10.55 -11.65 13.66
N HIS A 76 -11.08 -11.29 12.50
CA HIS A 76 -10.35 -11.26 11.24
C HIS A 76 -9.71 -9.88 11.07
N GLU A 77 -8.41 -9.78 11.34
CA GLU A 77 -7.62 -8.57 11.18
C GLU A 77 -6.79 -8.66 9.89
N HIS A 78 -6.87 -7.65 9.01
CA HIS A 78 -6.04 -7.62 7.81
C HIS A 78 -4.65 -7.04 8.13
N LEU A 79 -3.60 -7.89 8.19
CA LEU A 79 -2.26 -7.50 8.67
C LEU A 79 -1.67 -6.30 7.94
N ARG A 80 -1.80 -6.23 6.60
CA ARG A 80 -1.30 -5.07 5.83
C ARG A 80 -1.98 -3.76 6.26
N LYS A 81 -3.30 -3.79 6.55
CA LYS A 81 -4.07 -2.62 7.01
C LYS A 81 -3.76 -2.28 8.46
N ALA A 82 -3.62 -3.30 9.30
CA ALA A 82 -3.37 -3.13 10.73
C ALA A 82 -1.95 -2.66 11.04
N ASN A 83 -0.94 -3.17 10.33
CA ASN A 83 0.44 -2.68 10.42
C ASN A 83 0.54 -1.22 10.00
N PHE A 84 -0.23 -0.81 8.99
CA PHE A 84 -0.25 0.58 8.58
C PHE A 84 -0.98 1.48 9.57
N ARG A 85 -2.05 1.03 10.25
CA ARG A 85 -2.63 1.83 11.34
C ARG A 85 -1.67 1.98 12.51
N ILE A 86 -0.94 0.92 12.88
CA ILE A 86 0.12 1.06 13.90
C ILE A 86 1.09 2.15 13.45
N HIS A 87 1.57 2.07 12.22
CA HIS A 87 2.49 3.07 11.70
C HIS A 87 1.87 4.47 11.62
N LEU A 88 0.60 4.57 11.22
CA LEU A 88 -0.14 5.82 11.17
C LEU A 88 -0.34 6.42 12.56
N LEU A 89 -0.60 5.60 13.58
CA LEU A 89 -0.70 6.02 14.97
C LEU A 89 0.66 6.50 15.50
N GLU A 90 1.74 5.78 15.17
CA GLU A 90 3.11 6.20 15.50
C GLU A 90 3.45 7.54 14.84
N LEU A 91 3.00 7.75 13.60
CA LEU A 91 3.18 9.01 12.88
C LEU A 91 2.26 10.11 13.43
N GLU A 92 0.98 9.82 13.72
CA GLU A 92 0.05 10.73 14.40
C GLU A 92 0.68 11.21 15.71
N GLU A 93 1.17 10.31 16.56
CA GLU A 93 1.86 10.65 17.81
C GLU A 93 3.12 11.50 17.58
N LYS A 94 3.95 11.12 16.59
CA LYS A 94 5.18 11.84 16.24
C LYS A 94 4.90 13.26 15.72
N TYR A 95 3.86 13.44 14.91
CA TYR A 95 3.58 14.70 14.21
C TYR A 95 2.50 15.57 14.89
N GLU A 96 1.60 15.01 15.72
CA GLU A 96 0.67 15.78 16.57
C GLU A 96 1.43 16.70 17.53
N THR A 97 2.58 16.26 18.03
CA THR A 97 3.45 17.03 18.91
C THR A 97 4.08 18.26 18.22
N SER A 98 4.12 18.26 16.89
CA SER A 98 4.69 19.35 16.06
C SER A 98 3.65 20.37 15.57
N SER A 99 2.36 20.15 15.83
CA SER A 99 1.24 20.95 15.27
C SER A 99 0.97 22.30 15.95
N ARG A 100 1.77 22.73 16.93
CA ARG A 100 1.49 23.95 17.72
C ARG A 100 1.91 25.30 17.09
N ALA A 101 2.14 25.39 15.78
CA ALA A 101 2.50 26.67 15.15
C ALA A 101 2.01 26.85 13.69
N GLY A 102 0.70 27.07 13.50
CA GLY A 102 0.15 28.05 12.55
C GLY A 102 0.49 28.00 11.05
N HIS A 103 1.16 26.98 10.52
CA HIS A 103 1.37 26.76 9.08
C HIS A 103 0.53 25.55 8.64
N PHE A 104 -0.03 25.59 7.42
CA PHE A 104 -0.72 24.44 6.81
C PHE A 104 0.14 23.18 6.98
N VAL A 105 -0.27 22.27 7.86
CA VAL A 105 0.52 21.08 8.18
C VAL A 105 0.18 20.02 7.15
N LEU A 106 1.09 19.78 6.22
CA LEU A 106 1.14 18.57 5.42
C LEU A 106 1.27 17.38 6.37
N SER A 107 0.17 16.69 6.68
CA SER A 107 0.20 15.56 7.59
C SER A 107 0.05 14.26 6.82
N ILE A 108 0.94 13.31 7.09
CA ILE A 108 0.86 11.93 6.57
C ILE A 108 -0.50 11.28 6.89
N PRO A 109 -1.12 11.49 8.07
CA PRO A 109 -2.47 11.00 8.37
C PRO A 109 -3.54 11.49 7.39
N GLU A 110 -3.52 12.78 7.04
CA GLU A 110 -4.45 13.34 6.08
C GLU A 110 -4.24 12.81 4.66
N ALA A 111 -2.98 12.63 4.24
CA ALA A 111 -2.65 12.04 2.95
C ALA A 111 -3.11 10.57 2.87
N PHE A 112 -3.02 9.85 3.98
CA PHE A 112 -3.52 8.47 4.07
C PHE A 112 -5.04 8.42 3.94
N GLU A 113 -5.77 9.25 4.69
CA GLU A 113 -7.23 9.28 4.62
C GLU A 113 -7.69 9.63 3.20
N PHE A 114 -7.01 10.59 2.57
CA PHE A 114 -7.26 10.97 1.19
C PHE A 114 -7.03 9.81 0.22
N ALA A 115 -5.88 9.14 0.28
CA ALA A 115 -5.56 7.96 -0.54
C ALA A 115 -6.54 6.80 -0.28
N TYR A 116 -6.92 6.58 0.98
CA TYR A 116 -7.90 5.56 1.36
C TYR A 116 -9.24 5.82 0.70
N ASN A 117 -9.75 7.05 0.78
CA ASN A 117 -11.00 7.44 0.15
C ASN A 117 -10.92 7.32 -1.38
N ALA A 118 -9.79 7.68 -1.98
CA ALA A 118 -9.53 7.53 -3.41
C ALA A 118 -9.55 6.07 -3.90
N HIS A 119 -9.15 5.14 -3.04
CA HIS A 119 -8.96 3.72 -3.38
C HIS A 119 -9.94 2.76 -2.69
N ARG A 120 -10.95 3.27 -1.97
CA ARG A 120 -11.87 2.44 -1.17
C ARG A 120 -12.66 1.43 -2.00
N ASP A 121 -12.92 1.77 -3.26
CA ASP A 121 -13.71 0.99 -4.22
C ASP A 121 -12.82 0.30 -5.28
N THR A 122 -11.49 0.33 -5.13
CA THR A 122 -10.55 -0.27 -6.09
C THR A 122 -9.77 -1.44 -5.48
N ALA A 123 -9.42 -2.41 -6.32
CA ALA A 123 -8.74 -3.62 -5.93
C ALA A 123 -7.51 -3.90 -6.81
N ARG A 124 -6.52 -4.64 -6.27
CA ARG A 124 -5.37 -5.15 -7.01
C ARG A 124 -5.80 -6.14 -8.08
N ARG A 125 -5.00 -6.22 -9.14
CA ARG A 125 -5.36 -6.89 -10.38
C ARG A 125 -5.59 -8.39 -10.19
N CYS A 126 -4.63 -9.10 -9.59
CA CYS A 126 -4.70 -10.55 -9.42
C CYS A 126 -5.32 -10.92 -8.07
N SER A 127 -4.74 -10.40 -6.98
CA SER A 127 -5.17 -10.78 -5.63
C SER A 127 -6.53 -10.23 -5.19
N ARG A 128 -7.09 -9.24 -5.92
CA ARG A 128 -8.33 -8.51 -5.56
C ARG A 128 -8.29 -7.87 -4.17
N THR A 129 -7.10 -7.74 -3.57
CA THR A 129 -6.90 -7.03 -2.30
C THR A 129 -7.17 -5.53 -2.48
N PRO A 130 -7.62 -4.81 -1.45
CA PRO A 130 -7.89 -3.37 -1.56
C PRO A 130 -6.66 -2.60 -2.03
N TYR A 131 -6.79 -1.80 -3.09
CA TYR A 131 -5.62 -1.19 -3.76
C TYR A 131 -4.82 -0.26 -2.84
N ILE A 132 -5.48 0.35 -1.84
CA ILE A 132 -4.85 1.18 -0.80
C ILE A 132 -3.65 0.50 -0.11
N SER A 133 -3.58 -0.84 -0.10
CA SER A 133 -2.40 -1.54 0.43
C SER A 133 -1.09 -1.21 -0.29
N HIS A 134 -1.14 -0.85 -1.58
CA HIS A 134 0.05 -0.51 -2.36
C HIS A 134 0.60 0.88 -2.00
N PRO A 135 -0.16 1.99 -2.07
CA PRO A 135 0.32 3.29 -1.58
C PRO A 135 0.79 3.25 -0.12
N MET A 136 0.15 2.42 0.71
CA MET A 136 0.59 2.18 2.08
C MET A 136 1.97 1.51 2.18
N ASP A 137 2.25 0.48 1.37
CA ASP A 137 3.57 -0.17 1.38
C ASP A 137 4.65 0.79 0.89
N VAL A 138 4.35 1.58 -0.15
CA VAL A 138 5.24 2.63 -0.67
C VAL A 138 5.59 3.64 0.43
N ALA A 139 4.60 4.17 1.14
CA ALA A 139 4.82 5.09 2.25
C ALA A 139 5.64 4.47 3.39
N SER A 140 5.40 3.20 3.73
CA SER A 140 6.18 2.48 4.75
C SER A 140 7.64 2.30 4.32
N ILE A 141 7.89 1.97 3.05
CA ILE A 141 9.25 1.85 2.50
C ILE A 141 9.96 3.20 2.60
N LEU A 142 9.31 4.30 2.20
CA LEU A 142 9.88 5.64 2.25
C LEU A 142 10.23 6.06 3.69
N LEU A 143 9.32 5.85 4.64
CA LEU A 143 9.53 6.17 6.05
C LEU A 143 10.69 5.38 6.67
N LYS A 144 10.76 4.07 6.42
CA LYS A 144 11.89 3.22 6.88
C LYS A 144 13.24 3.64 6.30
N ASN A 145 13.22 4.34 5.18
CA ASN A 145 14.42 4.86 4.53
C ASN A 145 14.65 6.35 4.83
N SER A 146 13.95 6.91 5.82
CA SER A 146 14.09 8.32 6.23
C SER A 146 13.91 9.32 5.09
N ALA A 147 13.02 9.01 4.13
CA ALA A 147 12.65 9.97 3.09
C ALA A 147 11.94 11.18 3.71
N PRO A 148 12.04 12.38 3.10
CA PRO A 148 11.31 13.55 3.57
C PRO A 148 9.79 13.31 3.61
N ASP A 149 9.10 13.87 4.59
CA ASP A 149 7.65 13.67 4.78
C ASP A 149 6.83 14.02 3.53
N ILE A 150 7.25 15.04 2.79
CA ILE A 150 6.61 15.44 1.53
C ILE A 150 6.70 14.36 0.45
N VAL A 151 7.78 13.57 0.44
CA VAL A 151 7.97 12.43 -0.46
C VAL A 151 7.12 11.25 0.01
N VAL A 152 6.99 11.04 1.32
CA VAL A 152 6.09 10.03 1.90
C VAL A 152 4.64 10.32 1.53
N ILE A 153 4.21 11.59 1.67
CA ILE A 153 2.88 12.05 1.25
C ILE A 153 2.68 11.82 -0.24
N ALA A 154 3.63 12.21 -1.09
CA ALA A 154 3.58 11.91 -2.52
C ALA A 154 3.48 10.39 -2.77
N GLY A 155 4.16 9.56 -1.98
CA GLY A 155 4.03 8.10 -1.99
C GLY A 155 2.64 7.56 -1.69
N LEU A 156 1.89 8.18 -0.78
CA LEU A 156 0.49 7.82 -0.52
C LEU A 156 -0.42 8.20 -1.68
N LEU A 157 -0.07 9.24 -2.42
CA LEU A 157 -0.93 9.83 -3.45
C LEU A 157 -0.54 9.42 -4.88
N HIS A 158 0.62 8.77 -5.06
CA HIS A 158 1.20 8.52 -6.39
C HIS A 158 0.34 7.66 -7.32
N SER A 159 -0.52 6.81 -6.76
CA SER A 159 -1.37 5.90 -7.54
C SER A 159 -2.81 6.38 -7.69
N ILE A 160 -3.13 7.60 -7.22
CA ILE A 160 -4.45 8.20 -7.43
C ILE A 160 -4.60 8.39 -8.94
N LYS A 161 -5.38 7.50 -9.55
CA LYS A 161 -5.55 7.44 -10.99
C LYS A 161 -6.22 8.71 -11.50
N LYS A 162 -5.89 9.06 -12.74
CA LYS A 162 -6.55 10.13 -13.50
C LYS A 162 -8.06 9.90 -13.65
N GLU A 163 -8.52 8.65 -13.57
CA GLU A 163 -9.94 8.28 -13.59
C GLU A 163 -10.60 8.26 -12.21
N SER A 164 -9.85 8.45 -11.12
CA SER A 164 -10.46 8.71 -9.83
C SER A 164 -11.19 10.05 -9.91
N LYS A 165 -12.35 10.18 -9.28
CA LYS A 165 -13.14 11.44 -9.27
C LYS A 165 -12.44 12.58 -8.52
N ILE A 166 -11.16 12.41 -8.18
CA ILE A 166 -10.33 13.29 -7.40
C ILE A 166 -9.40 13.99 -8.38
N ASP A 167 -9.57 15.31 -8.46
CA ASP A 167 -8.77 16.16 -9.33
C ASP A 167 -7.37 16.38 -8.71
N MET A 168 -6.33 16.43 -9.53
CA MET A 168 -4.99 16.85 -9.09
C MET A 168 -5.01 18.26 -8.51
N VAL A 169 -6.01 19.09 -8.88
CA VAL A 169 -6.30 20.38 -8.25
C VAL A 169 -6.65 20.23 -6.76
N GLU A 170 -7.39 19.18 -6.37
CA GLU A 170 -7.71 18.92 -4.97
C GLU A 170 -6.47 18.50 -4.18
N VAL A 171 -5.61 17.68 -4.80
CA VAL A 171 -4.31 17.32 -4.23
C VAL A 171 -3.44 18.57 -4.05
N GLU A 172 -3.42 19.48 -5.02
CA GLU A 172 -2.67 20.73 -4.96
C GLU A 172 -3.16 21.64 -3.84
N ASN A 173 -4.48 21.83 -3.75
CA ASN A 173 -5.11 22.66 -2.73
C ASN A 173 -4.86 22.13 -1.32
N LYS A 174 -4.82 20.80 -1.15
CA LYS A 174 -4.69 20.16 0.17
C LYS A 174 -3.23 19.90 0.58
N PHE A 175 -2.37 19.55 -0.37
CA PHE A 175 -1.00 19.09 -0.12
C PHE A 175 0.09 19.94 -0.78
N GLY A 176 -0.29 21.00 -1.49
CA GLY A 176 0.63 21.94 -2.11
C GLY A 176 1.23 21.47 -3.44
N GLU A 177 1.76 22.43 -4.18
CA GLU A 177 2.31 22.25 -5.53
C GLU A 177 3.45 21.23 -5.57
N THR A 178 4.34 21.23 -4.58
CA THR A 178 5.50 20.32 -4.56
C THR A 178 5.09 18.85 -4.50
N VAL A 179 4.06 18.50 -3.70
CA VAL A 179 3.54 17.12 -3.64
C VAL A 179 2.95 16.72 -4.99
N VAL A 180 2.15 17.60 -5.59
CA VAL A 180 1.55 17.37 -6.91
C VAL A 180 2.62 17.17 -7.97
N ASN A 181 3.69 17.96 -7.95
CA ASN A 181 4.79 17.81 -8.90
C ASN A 181 5.51 16.46 -8.74
N PHE A 182 5.69 15.96 -7.52
CA PHE A 182 6.21 14.61 -7.31
C PHE A 182 5.26 13.53 -7.84
N VAL A 183 3.96 13.63 -7.53
CA VAL A 183 2.95 12.68 -8.01
C VAL A 183 2.88 12.65 -9.55
N ARG A 184 2.88 13.82 -10.20
CA ARG A 184 2.90 13.95 -11.66
C ARG A 184 4.17 13.32 -12.24
N ALA A 185 5.33 13.67 -11.70
CA ALA A 185 6.62 13.15 -12.19
C ALA A 185 6.65 11.61 -12.18
N VAL A 186 6.24 10.96 -11.08
CA VAL A 186 6.26 9.49 -11.04
C VAL A 186 5.15 8.83 -11.86
N SER A 187 4.02 9.51 -12.04
CA SER A 187 2.95 9.03 -12.93
C SER A 187 3.38 9.05 -14.40
N GLU A 188 4.15 10.07 -14.82
CA GLU A 188 4.68 10.16 -16.19
C GLU A 188 5.79 9.13 -16.46
N LEU A 189 6.55 8.76 -15.43
CA LEU A 189 7.62 7.76 -15.50
C LEU A 189 7.10 6.32 -15.49
N ASP A 190 5.90 6.06 -14.96
CA ASP A 190 5.35 4.71 -14.85
C ASP A 190 4.35 4.37 -15.97
N GLN A 191 4.85 3.71 -17.00
CA GLN A 191 4.02 3.20 -18.10
C GLN A 191 3.95 1.67 -18.15
N THR A 192 4.33 0.95 -17.10
CA THR A 192 4.38 -0.53 -17.17
C THR A 192 3.00 -1.17 -17.29
N ASP A 193 1.97 -0.49 -16.77
CA ASP A 193 0.63 -1.02 -16.52
C ASP A 193 -0.50 -0.14 -17.07
N ASP A 194 -0.19 0.77 -18.01
CA ASP A 194 -1.21 1.58 -18.67
C ASP A 194 -2.20 0.67 -19.44
N PRO A 195 -3.51 0.69 -19.12
CA PRO A 195 -4.51 -0.13 -19.80
C PRO A 195 -4.59 0.11 -21.31
N SER A 196 -4.19 1.30 -21.80
CA SER A 196 -4.10 1.60 -23.23
C SER A 196 -3.06 0.73 -23.96
N LEU A 197 -2.18 0.06 -23.21
CA LEU A 197 -1.12 -0.80 -23.71
C LEU A 197 -1.51 -2.26 -23.84
N LEU A 198 -2.70 -2.70 -23.38
CA LEU A 198 -3.06 -4.13 -23.36
C LEU A 198 -3.03 -4.82 -24.74
N SER A 199 -2.97 -4.06 -25.83
CA SER A 199 -2.86 -4.57 -27.20
C SER A 199 -1.59 -4.12 -27.94
N VAL A 200 -0.59 -3.54 -27.26
CA VAL A 200 0.69 -3.19 -27.92
C VAL A 200 1.59 -4.42 -28.01
N ASP A 201 2.42 -4.47 -29.06
CA ASP A 201 3.48 -5.47 -29.14
C ASP A 201 4.55 -5.22 -28.06
N GLU A 202 5.28 -6.28 -27.70
CA GLU A 202 6.33 -6.23 -26.67
C GLU A 202 7.42 -5.20 -26.98
N ASN A 203 7.78 -5.01 -28.26
CA ASN A 203 8.82 -4.04 -28.64
C ASN A 203 8.34 -2.61 -28.40
N MET A 204 7.11 -2.27 -28.78
CA MET A 204 6.51 -0.96 -28.48
C MET A 204 6.45 -0.70 -26.96
N TRP A 205 6.12 -1.73 -26.17
CA TRP A 205 6.13 -1.62 -24.71
C TRP A 205 7.55 -1.32 -24.18
N LYS A 206 8.58 -2.02 -24.70
CA LYS A 206 9.98 -1.78 -24.33
C LYS A 206 10.46 -0.39 -24.74
N GLU A 207 10.13 0.07 -25.94
CA GLU A 207 10.51 1.42 -26.43
C GLU A 207 9.94 2.53 -25.55
N ARG A 208 8.65 2.43 -25.17
CA ARG A 208 8.01 3.39 -24.27
C ARG A 208 8.66 3.41 -22.88
N ASN A 209 8.90 2.23 -22.32
CA ASN A 209 9.55 2.12 -21.02
C ASN A 209 11.01 2.58 -21.05
N GLU A 210 11.76 2.33 -22.13
CA GLU A 210 13.13 2.83 -22.28
C GLU A 210 13.17 4.37 -22.32
N ALA A 211 12.18 5.03 -22.95
CA ALA A 211 12.07 6.49 -22.91
C ALA A 211 11.81 7.01 -21.49
N CYS A 212 10.94 6.36 -20.73
CA CYS A 212 10.67 6.70 -19.33
C CYS A 212 11.91 6.48 -18.44
N LEU A 213 12.66 5.40 -18.66
CA LEU A 213 13.89 5.09 -17.93
C LEU A 213 15.01 6.10 -18.23
N LYS A 214 15.11 6.58 -19.46
CA LYS A 214 16.03 7.69 -19.80
C LYS A 214 15.61 9.00 -19.14
N ALA A 215 14.30 9.29 -19.06
CA ALA A 215 13.81 10.45 -18.33
C ALA A 215 14.15 10.35 -16.83
N LEU A 216 14.05 9.16 -16.25
CA LEU A 216 14.42 8.88 -14.86
C LEU A 216 15.90 9.21 -14.56
N ASP A 217 16.82 9.10 -15.53
CA ASP A 217 18.23 9.43 -15.30
C ASP A 217 18.42 10.89 -14.84
N GLY A 218 17.61 11.80 -15.39
CA GLY A 218 17.70 13.25 -15.16
C GLY A 218 16.85 13.80 -14.01
N VAL A 219 15.99 13.00 -13.37
CA VAL A 219 15.15 13.50 -12.28
C VAL A 219 15.90 13.57 -10.95
N GLY A 220 15.40 14.43 -10.05
CA GLY A 220 15.95 14.62 -8.71
C GLY A 220 15.92 13.35 -7.85
N ARG A 221 16.79 13.34 -6.82
CA ARG A 221 16.96 12.19 -5.92
C ARG A 221 15.65 11.75 -5.24
N ASP A 222 14.80 12.69 -4.85
CA ASP A 222 13.54 12.41 -4.17
C ASP A 222 12.52 11.71 -5.08
N VAL A 223 12.46 12.09 -6.36
CA VAL A 223 11.65 11.40 -7.37
C VAL A 223 12.18 9.98 -7.58
N LYS A 224 13.51 9.79 -7.63
CA LYS A 224 14.11 8.45 -7.71
C LYS A 224 13.77 7.58 -6.49
N LEU A 225 13.82 8.14 -5.28
CA LEU A 225 13.42 7.43 -4.05
C LEU A 225 11.94 7.01 -4.09
N LEU A 226 11.05 7.95 -4.44
CA LEU A 226 9.62 7.69 -4.58
C LEU A 226 9.34 6.59 -5.60
N PHE A 227 9.95 6.70 -6.78
CA PHE A 227 9.81 5.71 -7.85
C PHE A 227 10.37 4.34 -7.45
N CYS A 228 11.54 4.30 -6.79
CA CYS A 228 12.15 3.08 -6.28
C CYS A 228 11.26 2.39 -5.23
N ALA A 229 10.65 3.14 -4.32
CA ALA A 229 9.72 2.60 -3.34
C ALA A 229 8.47 2.01 -4.01
N GLY A 230 7.91 2.72 -5.01
CA GLY A 230 6.83 2.22 -5.85
C GLY A 230 7.16 0.88 -6.52
N LYS A 231 8.32 0.80 -7.16
CA LYS A 231 8.76 -0.41 -7.87
C LYS A 231 9.16 -1.56 -6.94
N LEU A 232 9.69 -1.26 -5.75
CA LEU A 232 9.93 -2.27 -4.71
C LEU A 232 8.62 -2.87 -4.18
N ALA A 233 7.60 -2.05 -3.93
CA ALA A 233 6.28 -2.54 -3.54
C ALA A 233 5.66 -3.41 -4.66
N SER A 234 5.73 -2.94 -5.91
CA SER A 234 5.20 -3.67 -7.07
C SER A 234 5.87 -5.04 -7.28
N ILE A 235 7.20 -5.14 -7.21
CA ILE A 235 7.88 -6.43 -7.40
C ILE A 235 7.60 -7.41 -6.27
N ARG A 236 7.44 -6.92 -5.03
CA ARG A 236 7.03 -7.77 -3.89
C ARG A 236 5.63 -8.34 -4.09
N ASP A 237 4.71 -7.50 -4.56
CA ASP A 237 3.36 -7.94 -4.89
C ASP A 237 3.37 -8.94 -6.05
N MET A 238 4.11 -8.69 -7.15
CA MET A 238 4.23 -9.63 -8.25
C MET A 238 4.79 -10.99 -7.82
N ARG A 239 5.83 -10.98 -6.98
CA ARG A 239 6.42 -12.20 -6.43
C ARG A 239 5.43 -12.97 -5.58
N ASP A 240 4.70 -12.28 -4.70
CA ASP A 240 3.70 -12.90 -3.87
C ASP A 240 2.55 -13.47 -4.75
N GLU A 241 2.07 -12.71 -5.74
CA GLU A 241 1.03 -13.15 -6.68
C GLU A 241 1.46 -14.38 -7.50
N GLU A 242 2.66 -14.38 -8.08
CA GLU A 242 3.18 -15.54 -8.81
C GLU A 242 3.37 -16.75 -7.88
N LYS A 243 3.81 -16.55 -6.64
CA LYS A 243 3.90 -17.63 -5.65
C LYS A 243 2.54 -18.26 -5.33
N PHE A 244 1.47 -17.47 -5.31
CA PHE A 244 0.12 -17.96 -4.98
C PHE A 244 -0.67 -18.50 -6.16
N HIS A 245 -0.51 -17.91 -7.35
CA HIS A 245 -1.31 -18.22 -8.53
C HIS A 245 -0.52 -18.91 -9.64
N GLY A 246 0.82 -18.94 -9.55
CA GLY A 246 1.69 -19.46 -10.59
C GLY A 246 1.70 -18.58 -11.84
N ASN A 247 2.06 -19.20 -12.98
CA ASN A 247 2.25 -18.51 -14.26
C ASN A 247 1.00 -17.80 -14.79
N ILE A 248 -0.22 -18.19 -14.35
CA ILE A 248 -1.47 -17.55 -14.78
C ILE A 248 -1.51 -16.05 -14.40
N THR A 249 -0.74 -15.65 -13.38
CA THR A 249 -0.56 -14.25 -12.97
C THR A 249 -0.20 -13.35 -14.17
N TRP A 250 0.67 -13.84 -15.06
CA TRP A 250 1.17 -13.09 -16.21
C TRP A 250 0.10 -12.80 -17.29
N ASN A 251 -1.04 -13.52 -17.29
CA ASN A 251 -2.16 -13.21 -18.19
C ASN A 251 -2.84 -11.87 -17.86
N HIS A 252 -2.55 -11.32 -16.68
CA HIS A 252 -3.06 -10.03 -16.25
C HIS A 252 -2.08 -8.88 -16.53
N PHE A 253 -0.92 -9.15 -17.13
CA PHE A 253 0.09 -8.13 -17.45
C PHE A 253 0.08 -7.82 -18.95
N VAL A 254 0.58 -6.63 -19.30
CA VAL A 254 0.69 -6.19 -20.70
C VAL A 254 1.66 -7.07 -21.48
N VAL A 255 2.75 -7.48 -20.84
CA VAL A 255 3.82 -8.31 -21.39
C VAL A 255 4.24 -9.39 -20.39
N GLY A 256 4.98 -10.40 -20.85
CA GLY A 256 5.42 -11.52 -20.02
C GLY A 256 6.57 -11.20 -19.05
N LYS A 257 6.91 -12.20 -18.23
CA LYS A 257 7.94 -12.14 -17.18
C LYS A 257 9.30 -11.64 -17.67
N GLU A 258 9.75 -12.11 -18.83
CA GLU A 258 11.06 -11.74 -19.39
C GLU A 258 11.16 -10.25 -19.77
N SER A 259 10.07 -9.65 -20.24
CA SER A 259 10.02 -8.21 -20.55
C SER A 259 10.10 -7.39 -19.25
N TYR A 260 9.44 -7.85 -18.19
CA TYR A 260 9.56 -7.26 -16.86
C TYR A 260 10.96 -7.46 -16.27
N LYS A 261 11.61 -8.60 -16.47
CA LYS A 261 13.01 -8.83 -16.10
C LYS A 261 13.93 -7.83 -16.78
N TRP A 262 13.78 -7.62 -18.09
CA TRP A 262 14.51 -6.58 -18.82
C TRP A 262 14.28 -5.18 -18.20
N TYR A 263 13.01 -4.83 -17.96
CA TYR A 263 12.63 -3.53 -17.41
C TYR A 263 13.26 -3.27 -16.05
N TYR A 264 13.16 -4.22 -15.10
CA TYR A 264 13.74 -4.05 -13.77
C TYR A 264 15.27 -3.98 -13.79
N ASN A 265 15.94 -4.70 -14.69
CA ASN A 265 17.39 -4.58 -14.85
C ASN A 265 17.80 -3.21 -15.39
N ARG A 266 17.06 -2.66 -16.37
CA ARG A 266 17.29 -1.29 -16.86
C ARG A 266 16.97 -0.23 -15.81
N LEU A 267 15.88 -0.42 -15.07
CA LEU A 267 15.49 0.42 -13.94
C LEU A 267 16.57 0.52 -12.87
N LEU A 268 17.16 -0.62 -12.48
CA LEU A 268 18.27 -0.63 -11.53
C LEU A 268 19.42 0.22 -12.04
N GLN A 269 19.79 0.12 -13.33
CA GLN A 269 20.85 0.92 -13.93
C GLN A 269 20.55 2.43 -13.87
N SER A 270 19.31 2.84 -14.16
CA SER A 270 18.90 4.26 -14.09
C SER A 270 18.96 4.84 -12.67
N PHE A 271 18.78 4.00 -11.64
CA PHE A 271 18.98 4.40 -10.25
C PHE A 271 20.46 4.56 -9.86
N GLU A 272 21.38 3.94 -10.61
CA GLU A 272 22.82 4.11 -10.42
C GLU A 272 23.34 5.41 -11.08
N SER A 273 22.65 5.92 -12.10
CA SER A 273 23.05 7.08 -12.90
C SER A 273 23.26 8.37 -12.06
N PRO A 274 24.43 9.04 -12.16
CA PRO A 274 24.67 10.35 -11.55
C PRO A 274 23.86 11.47 -12.25
N PRO A 275 23.65 12.64 -11.63
CA PRO A 275 24.20 13.09 -10.34
C PRO A 275 23.39 12.63 -9.11
N HIS A 276 22.18 12.11 -9.30
CA HIS A 276 21.24 11.80 -8.22
C HIS A 276 21.13 10.29 -7.95
N SER A 277 22.25 9.57 -8.01
CA SER A 277 22.29 8.12 -7.73
C SER A 277 21.69 7.79 -6.36
N ILE A 278 20.97 6.67 -6.25
CA ILE A 278 20.34 6.20 -4.99
C ILE A 278 20.88 4.84 -4.52
N ILE A 279 22.03 4.40 -5.05
CA ILE A 279 22.63 3.07 -4.76
C ILE A 279 22.98 2.86 -3.28
N ASP A 280 23.19 3.96 -2.57
CA ASP A 280 23.47 4.01 -1.15
C ASP A 280 22.23 3.68 -0.30
N SER A 281 21.03 3.92 -0.85
CA SER A 281 19.77 3.74 -0.13
C SER A 281 19.48 2.26 0.18
N PRO A 282 19.01 1.93 1.40
CA PRO A 282 18.60 0.56 1.74
C PRO A 282 17.49 0.02 0.84
N MET A 283 16.53 0.85 0.41
CA MET A 283 15.46 0.44 -0.50
C MET A 283 15.97 0.00 -1.87
N TYR A 284 16.99 0.66 -2.43
CA TYR A 284 17.59 0.25 -3.70
C TYR A 284 18.22 -1.13 -3.56
N LYS A 285 18.94 -1.37 -2.46
CA LYS A 285 19.57 -2.69 -2.18
C LYS A 285 18.50 -3.78 -2.06
N GLN A 286 17.40 -3.50 -1.36
CA GLN A 286 16.26 -4.41 -1.25
C GLN A 286 15.59 -4.68 -2.60
N LEU A 287 15.45 -3.66 -3.45
CA LEU A 287 14.92 -3.80 -4.81
C LEU A 287 15.84 -4.68 -5.64
N LYS A 288 17.15 -4.41 -5.65
CA LYS A 288 18.14 -5.21 -6.36
C LYS A 288 18.12 -6.67 -5.94
N GLU A 289 18.04 -6.93 -4.64
CA GLU A 289 17.91 -8.28 -4.10
C GLU A 289 16.61 -8.96 -4.55
N CYS A 290 15.47 -8.25 -4.47
CA CYS A 290 14.19 -8.78 -4.94
C CYS A 290 14.19 -9.09 -6.44
N VAL A 291 14.79 -8.22 -7.26
CA VAL A 291 14.95 -8.43 -8.71
C VAL A 291 15.78 -9.67 -8.98
N ASN A 292 16.93 -9.79 -8.32
CA ASN A 292 17.81 -10.95 -8.49
C ASN A 292 17.10 -12.25 -8.10
N GLN A 293 16.42 -12.28 -6.95
CA GLN A 293 15.71 -13.48 -6.47
C GLN A 293 14.50 -13.84 -7.34
N PHE A 294 13.73 -12.84 -7.79
CA PHE A 294 12.48 -13.10 -8.50
C PHE A 294 12.70 -13.57 -9.95
N PHE A 295 13.81 -13.13 -10.55
CA PHE A 295 14.14 -13.44 -11.96
C PHE A 295 15.33 -14.39 -12.13
N SER A 296 15.91 -14.93 -11.05
CA SER A 296 16.99 -15.95 -11.09
C SER A 296 16.49 -17.33 -11.49
N ASP A 297 15.20 -17.62 -11.30
CA ASP A 297 14.62 -18.96 -11.48
C ASP A 297 13.82 -19.08 -12.80
N ALA A 298 14.31 -18.44 -13.86
CA ALA A 298 13.78 -18.59 -15.23
C ALA A 298 14.75 -19.39 -16.10
#